data_AF-A0A524KM68-F1
#
_entry.id   AF-A0A524KM68-F1
#
_cell.length_a   1.000
_cell.length_b   1.000
_cell.length_c   1.000
_cell.angle_alpha   90.00
_cell.angle_beta   90.00
_cell.angle_gamma   90.00
#
_symmetry.space_group_name_H-M   'P 1'
#
loop_
_entity.id
_entity.type
_entity.pdbx_description
1 polymer ?
#
loop_
_entity_poly.entity_id
_entity_poly.type
_entity_poly.pdbx_seq_one_letter_code
_entity_poly.pdbx_strand_id
1 'polypeptide(L)'
;MKLATDYLTNWYAKQLDSTDWMARAVALISISRMPTADATVTIINKLGAERHPVCRLVAWQAALARAGMLSDEQHAAWLAATRNMIREGLFHGDLRIGLLEMLGSVPADVGTKAYFRNLFAHTSSLDSSDVATLIAMGRCLRSWSDAELVEMLISSLGSPASAVRAELILQAAGADVPWNRTPSAQKDYQEWWKKSKSVYAASRPPAGAWKKLKPQYLDPPIDLAKFDVLDMKWRREMELERLQLRSFAFVLALDCSRSMRPEIERLKRDMCVMFTAFSLIAREVGVGLTLFAPGGELRHHPLTDDQTKLMASVNATDIFGPAGEEEWAGAIDKAMNANRWPAIDKDNRRAIVIISDEPITANQFARAMPLAKKGAEKSFRLYGIMVHSLTNAPNNPLSRPLDRTGGGSLYDPNDPRNLPAGAKAHKAGAGKNAKAQPAGAKGGWDYYDQLAEATGGRAMTVLVPQGGLGLGMALDDLDGKAPAQKPGNKAKQNQPAAKIAKNVDPMAIAPIYPGGGPTNSILTVVLTDAIGPAHADRVEPLVKILVAYCQKAAAKVPEKRSWQPPASMEPNLKQP
;
A
#
# COMPACT_ATOMS: atom_id res chain seq x y z
N MET A 1 30.74 -24.31 11.89
CA MET A 1 29.51 -23.70 11.37
C MET A 1 28.40 -23.67 12.42
N LYS A 2 27.97 -24.81 12.98
CA LYS A 2 26.97 -24.91 14.06
C LYS A 2 27.22 -23.97 15.26
N LEU A 3 28.42 -23.98 15.84
CA LEU A 3 28.81 -23.08 16.95
C LEU A 3 28.63 -21.58 16.64
N ALA A 4 28.84 -21.17 15.39
CA ALA A 4 28.77 -19.75 15.01
C ALA A 4 27.33 -19.33 14.64
N THR A 5 26.53 -20.22 14.04
CA THR A 5 25.09 -20.00 13.85
C THR A 5 24.36 -19.98 15.18
N ASP A 6 24.68 -20.90 16.10
CA ASP A 6 24.08 -20.98 17.43
C ASP A 6 24.43 -19.74 18.25
N TYR A 7 25.67 -19.23 18.11
CA TYR A 7 26.07 -17.95 18.70
C TYR A 7 25.20 -16.80 18.18
N LEU A 8 25.05 -16.64 16.86
CA LEU A 8 24.21 -15.59 16.29
C LEU A 8 22.74 -15.72 16.73
N THR A 9 22.13 -16.91 16.62
CA THR A 9 20.74 -17.15 17.04
C THR A 9 20.53 -16.81 18.51
N ASN A 10 21.42 -17.26 19.41
CA ASN A 10 21.36 -16.91 20.83
C ASN A 10 21.54 -15.40 21.08
N TRP A 11 22.31 -14.72 20.22
CA TRP A 11 22.55 -13.29 20.36
C TRP A 11 21.35 -12.46 19.94
N TYR A 12 20.67 -12.80 18.83
CA TYR A 12 19.38 -12.19 18.49
C TYR A 12 18.29 -12.55 19.49
N ALA A 13 18.33 -13.75 20.08
CA ALA A 13 17.38 -14.15 21.11
C ALA A 13 17.40 -13.19 22.31
N LYS A 14 18.57 -12.65 22.70
CA LYS A 14 18.66 -11.61 23.74
C LYS A 14 17.90 -10.33 23.36
N GLN A 15 17.93 -9.94 22.08
CA GLN A 15 17.16 -8.78 21.60
C GLN A 15 15.66 -9.05 21.55
N LEU A 16 15.24 -10.31 21.42
CA LEU A 16 13.83 -10.69 21.53
C LEU A 16 13.26 -10.50 22.95
N ASP A 17 14.11 -10.32 23.95
CA ASP A 17 13.71 -10.02 25.34
C ASP A 17 13.74 -8.51 25.65
N SER A 18 14.11 -7.67 24.68
CA SER A 18 14.10 -6.21 24.83
C SER A 18 12.70 -5.70 25.19
N THR A 19 12.63 -4.67 26.03
CA THR A 19 11.37 -3.96 26.32
C THR A 19 10.89 -3.14 25.12
N ASP A 20 11.80 -2.73 24.25
CA ASP A 20 11.50 -2.04 22.99
C ASP A 20 10.97 -3.02 21.95
N TRP A 21 9.71 -2.83 21.57
CA TRP A 21 9.03 -3.69 20.60
C TRP A 21 9.64 -3.59 19.19
N MET A 22 10.20 -2.43 18.81
CA MET A 22 10.84 -2.26 17.50
C MET A 22 12.14 -3.06 17.43
N ALA A 23 12.94 -3.05 18.50
CA ALA A 23 14.13 -3.89 18.60
C ALA A 23 13.77 -5.37 18.49
N ARG A 24 12.72 -5.83 19.19
CA ARG A 24 12.21 -7.21 19.07
C ARG A 24 11.77 -7.54 17.65
N ALA A 25 11.05 -6.63 16.99
CA ALA A 25 10.55 -6.84 15.64
C ALA A 25 11.70 -6.98 14.63
N VAL A 26 12.68 -6.07 14.67
CA VAL A 26 13.83 -6.12 13.76
C VAL A 26 14.73 -7.34 14.04
N ALA A 27 14.90 -7.73 15.30
CA ALA A 27 15.58 -8.97 15.65
C ALA A 27 14.87 -10.18 15.04
N LEU A 28 13.54 -10.22 15.05
CA LEU A 28 12.76 -11.31 14.47
C LEU A 28 12.85 -11.37 12.94
N ILE A 29 12.88 -10.21 12.27
CA ILE A 29 13.14 -10.08 10.82
C ILE A 29 14.54 -10.60 10.48
N SER A 30 15.52 -10.32 11.33
CA SER A 30 16.89 -10.79 11.10
C SER A 30 16.99 -12.31 11.30
N ILE A 31 16.37 -12.85 12.36
CA ILE A 31 16.28 -14.30 12.60
C ILE A 31 15.58 -15.02 11.45
N SER A 32 14.55 -14.43 10.83
CA SER A 32 13.81 -15.08 9.74
C SER A 32 14.67 -15.42 8.52
N ARG A 33 15.77 -14.68 8.31
CA ARG A 33 16.72 -14.88 7.21
C ARG A 33 17.69 -16.04 7.46
N MET A 34 17.82 -16.51 8.71
CA MET A 34 18.80 -17.54 9.07
C MET A 34 18.40 -18.92 8.51
N PRO A 35 19.32 -19.70 7.90
CA PRO A 35 19.00 -21.01 7.34
C PRO A 35 18.69 -22.11 8.37
N THR A 36 18.75 -21.83 9.68
CA THR A 36 18.76 -22.87 10.72
C THR A 36 17.36 -23.29 11.18
N ALA A 37 17.21 -24.56 11.59
CA ALA A 37 15.97 -25.05 12.19
C ALA A 37 15.66 -24.36 13.53
N ASP A 38 16.70 -24.02 14.31
CA ASP A 38 16.55 -23.31 15.58
C ASP A 38 15.90 -21.93 15.41
N ALA A 39 16.24 -21.21 14.34
CA ALA A 39 15.59 -19.95 14.00
C ALA A 39 14.07 -20.15 13.76
N THR A 40 13.67 -21.23 13.10
CA THR A 40 12.25 -21.59 12.92
C THR A 40 11.57 -21.83 14.28
N VAL A 41 12.21 -22.60 15.17
CA VAL A 41 11.68 -22.87 16.52
C VAL A 41 11.52 -21.57 17.31
N THR A 42 12.52 -20.68 17.28
CA THR A 42 12.47 -19.37 17.93
C THR A 42 11.30 -18.53 17.41
N ILE A 43 11.08 -18.50 16.09
CA ILE A 43 9.98 -17.74 15.47
C ILE A 43 8.62 -18.26 15.92
N ILE A 44 8.41 -19.58 15.90
CA ILE A 44 7.13 -20.19 16.31
C ILE A 44 6.87 -19.97 17.81
N ASN A 45 7.88 -20.12 18.66
CA ASN A 45 7.76 -19.83 20.09
C ASN A 45 7.42 -18.35 20.32
N LYS A 46 8.08 -17.44 19.60
CA LYS A 46 7.81 -16.00 19.73
C LYS A 46 6.42 -15.62 19.22
N LEU A 47 5.94 -16.26 18.15
CA LEU A 47 4.58 -16.05 17.63
C LEU A 47 3.51 -16.36 18.69
N GLY A 48 3.72 -17.40 19.51
CA GLY A 48 2.81 -17.76 20.59
C GLY A 48 2.91 -16.89 21.85
N ALA A 49 4.10 -16.34 22.15
CA ALA A 49 4.38 -15.62 23.39
C ALA A 49 4.35 -14.08 23.28
N GLU A 50 4.52 -13.53 22.08
CA GLU A 50 4.58 -12.09 21.86
C GLU A 50 3.21 -11.44 22.08
N ARG A 51 3.20 -10.25 22.69
CA ARG A 51 1.97 -9.53 23.06
C ARG A 51 1.75 -8.30 22.19
N HIS A 52 2.82 -7.68 21.69
CA HIS A 52 2.69 -6.49 20.85
C HIS A 52 2.10 -6.88 19.48
N PRO A 53 0.98 -6.27 19.04
CA PRO A 53 0.29 -6.67 17.81
C PRO A 53 1.19 -6.69 16.57
N VAL A 54 2.03 -5.66 16.41
CA VAL A 54 2.94 -5.55 15.26
C VAL A 54 4.03 -6.63 15.32
N CYS A 55 4.59 -6.92 16.50
CA CYS A 55 5.60 -7.97 16.64
C CYS A 55 5.03 -9.36 16.37
N ARG A 56 3.77 -9.62 16.73
CA ARG A 56 3.07 -10.86 16.37
C ARG A 56 2.87 -10.99 14.87
N LEU A 57 2.51 -9.91 14.19
CA LEU A 57 2.40 -9.90 12.72
C LEU A 57 3.76 -10.10 12.05
N VAL A 58 4.84 -9.55 12.61
CA VAL A 58 6.22 -9.82 12.15
C VAL A 58 6.57 -11.30 12.35
N ALA A 59 6.25 -11.88 13.51
CA ALA A 59 6.45 -13.30 13.77
C ALA A 59 5.67 -14.18 12.79
N TRP A 60 4.43 -13.77 12.48
CA TRP A 60 3.57 -14.47 11.54
C TRP A 60 4.12 -14.41 10.11
N GLN A 61 4.60 -13.23 9.68
CA GLN A 61 5.26 -13.07 8.37
C GLN A 61 6.57 -13.84 8.30
N ALA A 62 7.31 -13.94 9.41
CA ALA A 62 8.53 -14.73 9.48
C ALA A 62 8.24 -16.24 9.37
N ALA A 63 7.13 -16.71 9.96
CA ALA A 63 6.66 -18.08 9.76
C ALA A 63 6.23 -18.33 8.30
N LEU A 64 5.50 -17.38 7.69
CA LEU A 64 5.11 -17.45 6.28
C LEU A 64 6.33 -17.53 5.35
N ALA A 65 7.35 -16.70 5.57
CA ALA A 65 8.57 -16.72 4.77
C ALA A 65 9.33 -18.04 4.87
N ARG A 66 9.10 -18.79 5.95
CA ARG A 66 9.70 -20.09 6.27
C ARG A 66 8.72 -21.24 6.09
N ALA A 67 7.58 -21.03 5.44
CA ALA A 67 6.53 -22.04 5.34
C ALA A 67 7.05 -23.37 4.77
N GLY A 68 7.95 -23.34 3.78
CA GLY A 68 8.58 -24.55 3.23
C GLY A 68 9.48 -25.34 4.20
N MET A 69 9.86 -24.75 5.34
CA MET A 69 10.78 -25.33 6.32
C MET A 69 10.11 -25.76 7.63
N LEU A 70 8.82 -25.51 7.81
CA LEU A 70 8.13 -25.92 9.05
C LEU A 70 7.98 -27.44 9.10
N SER A 71 8.02 -28.02 10.30
CA SER A 71 7.48 -29.36 10.56
C SER A 71 5.95 -29.31 10.61
N ASP A 72 5.29 -30.48 10.60
CA ASP A 72 3.84 -30.55 10.71
C ASP A 72 3.34 -29.99 12.06
N GLU A 73 4.09 -30.24 13.16
CA GLU A 73 3.79 -29.68 14.49
C GLU A 73 3.94 -28.16 14.52
N GLN A 74 5.00 -27.63 13.90
CA GLN A 74 5.24 -26.20 13.79
C GLN A 74 4.17 -25.51 12.93
N HIS A 75 3.75 -26.15 11.84
CA HIS A 75 2.64 -25.67 11.02
C HIS A 75 1.31 -25.69 11.81
N ALA A 76 1.05 -26.72 12.60
CA ALA A 76 -0.14 -26.77 13.46
C ALA A 76 -0.13 -25.64 14.51
N ALA A 77 1.02 -25.36 15.13
CA ALA A 77 1.19 -24.24 16.05
C ALA A 77 0.99 -22.88 15.36
N TRP A 78 1.53 -22.72 14.15
CA TRP A 78 1.32 -21.52 13.33
C TRP A 78 -0.16 -21.31 12.98
N LEU A 79 -0.88 -22.36 12.58
CA LEU A 79 -2.32 -22.30 12.30
C LEU A 79 -3.14 -21.95 13.55
N ALA A 80 -2.81 -22.53 14.71
CA ALA A 80 -3.47 -22.19 15.97
C ALA A 80 -3.27 -20.72 16.35
N ALA A 81 -2.04 -20.21 16.24
CA ALA A 81 -1.74 -18.79 16.46
C ALA A 81 -2.48 -17.88 15.45
N THR A 82 -2.53 -18.29 14.18
CA THR A 82 -3.25 -17.58 13.11
C THR A 82 -4.73 -17.41 13.47
N ARG A 83 -5.40 -18.47 13.92
CA ARG A 83 -6.80 -18.40 14.37
C ARG A 83 -7.00 -17.42 15.53
N ASN A 84 -6.07 -17.35 16.48
CA ASN A 84 -6.13 -16.38 17.57
C ASN A 84 -6.01 -14.94 17.05
N MET A 85 -5.04 -14.70 16.17
CA MET A 85 -4.80 -13.39 15.57
C MET A 85 -5.97 -12.93 14.65
N ILE A 86 -6.67 -13.86 13.99
CA ILE A 86 -7.91 -13.57 13.26
C ILE A 86 -9.00 -13.07 14.23
N ARG A 87 -9.20 -13.77 15.36
CA ARG A 87 -10.22 -13.40 16.37
C ARG A 87 -9.95 -12.03 16.98
N GLU A 88 -8.69 -11.70 17.18
CA GLU A 88 -8.26 -10.38 17.66
C GLU A 88 -8.28 -9.29 16.56
N GLY A 89 -8.55 -9.69 15.31
CA GLY A 89 -8.64 -8.77 14.18
C GLY A 89 -7.30 -8.12 13.83
N LEU A 90 -6.18 -8.84 13.85
CA LEU A 90 -4.86 -8.24 13.59
C LEU A 90 -4.54 -8.03 12.09
N PHE A 91 -5.19 -8.77 11.20
CA PHE A 91 -4.87 -8.76 9.76
C PHE A 91 -5.64 -7.67 9.01
N HIS A 92 -4.96 -6.56 8.73
CA HIS A 92 -5.48 -5.42 8.00
C HIS A 92 -4.68 -5.15 6.73
N GLY A 93 -5.32 -4.49 5.77
CA GLY A 93 -4.73 -4.18 4.48
C GLY A 93 -4.17 -5.40 3.76
N ASP A 94 -3.02 -5.20 3.14
CA ASP A 94 -2.35 -6.24 2.35
C ASP A 94 -1.94 -7.47 3.19
N LEU A 95 -1.85 -7.40 4.53
CA LEU A 95 -1.59 -8.60 5.36
C LEU A 95 -2.66 -9.68 5.21
N ARG A 96 -3.87 -9.31 4.77
CA ARG A 96 -4.95 -10.25 4.48
C ARG A 96 -4.64 -11.15 3.30
N ILE A 97 -3.78 -10.72 2.37
CA ILE A 97 -3.42 -11.49 1.18
C ILE A 97 -2.65 -12.75 1.60
N GLY A 98 -1.53 -12.61 2.31
CA GLY A 98 -0.78 -13.76 2.81
C GLY A 98 -1.62 -14.65 3.72
N LEU A 99 -2.49 -14.06 4.54
CA LEU A 99 -3.42 -14.81 5.37
C LEU A 99 -4.37 -15.68 4.53
N LEU A 100 -5.00 -15.12 3.50
CA LEU A 100 -5.96 -15.83 2.64
C LEU A 100 -5.28 -16.96 1.85
N GLU A 101 -4.04 -16.74 1.38
CA GLU A 101 -3.24 -17.79 0.74
C GLU A 101 -2.91 -18.92 1.74
N MET A 102 -2.55 -18.58 2.98
CA MET A 102 -2.32 -19.56 4.05
C MET A 102 -3.60 -20.34 4.39
N LEU A 103 -4.73 -19.65 4.55
CA LEU A 103 -6.03 -20.29 4.80
C LEU A 103 -6.47 -21.17 3.62
N GLY A 104 -6.16 -20.78 2.38
CA GLY A 104 -6.42 -21.58 1.18
C GLY A 104 -5.57 -22.85 1.10
N SER A 105 -4.45 -22.91 1.83
CA SER A 105 -3.58 -24.10 1.90
C SER A 105 -4.04 -25.17 2.89
N VAL A 106 -5.10 -24.90 3.66
CA VAL A 106 -5.71 -25.82 4.62
C VAL A 106 -7.20 -26.00 4.35
N PRO A 107 -7.83 -27.12 4.74
CA PRO A 107 -9.27 -27.30 4.60
C PRO A 107 -10.06 -26.19 5.32
N ALA A 108 -11.14 -25.72 4.68
CA ALA A 108 -12.03 -24.75 5.29
C ALA A 108 -12.71 -25.33 6.55
N ASP A 109 -12.78 -24.53 7.62
CA ASP A 109 -13.53 -24.83 8.82
C ASP A 109 -14.59 -23.74 9.10
N VAL A 110 -15.42 -23.96 10.11
CA VAL A 110 -16.50 -23.02 10.46
C VAL A 110 -15.95 -21.61 10.73
N GLY A 111 -14.80 -21.51 11.39
CA GLY A 111 -14.15 -20.25 11.73
C GLY A 111 -13.57 -19.54 10.51
N THR A 112 -12.89 -20.25 9.61
CA THR A 112 -12.31 -19.65 8.40
C THR A 112 -13.40 -19.21 7.41
N LYS A 113 -14.51 -19.97 7.29
CA LYS A 113 -15.68 -19.54 6.54
C LYS A 113 -16.34 -18.30 7.16
N ALA A 114 -16.47 -18.24 8.49
CA ALA A 114 -17.00 -17.06 9.17
C ALA A 114 -16.12 -15.82 8.94
N TYR A 115 -14.79 -15.99 9.00
CA TYR A 115 -13.85 -14.93 8.64
C TYR A 115 -14.00 -14.48 7.19
N PHE A 116 -14.13 -15.40 6.24
CA PHE A 116 -14.36 -15.08 4.83
C PHE A 116 -15.61 -14.23 4.63
N ARG A 117 -16.75 -14.63 5.23
CA ARG A 117 -18.01 -13.86 5.15
C ARG A 117 -17.89 -12.47 5.78
N ASN A 118 -17.22 -12.39 6.94
CA ASN A 118 -16.97 -11.11 7.60
C ASN A 118 -16.11 -10.20 6.71
N LEU A 119 -15.05 -10.75 6.12
CA LEU A 119 -14.16 -10.00 5.24
C LEU A 119 -14.90 -9.49 4.01
N PHE A 120 -15.70 -10.33 3.35
CA PHE A 120 -16.54 -9.95 2.21
C PHE A 120 -17.48 -8.78 2.53
N ALA A 121 -18.06 -8.75 3.74
CA ALA A 121 -18.95 -7.69 4.18
C ALA A 121 -18.23 -6.36 4.47
N HIS A 122 -16.91 -6.39 4.67
CA HIS A 122 -16.13 -5.25 5.12
C HIS A 122 -15.07 -4.77 4.10
N THR A 123 -14.91 -5.47 2.99
CA THR A 123 -14.10 -5.03 1.85
C THR A 123 -14.95 -4.26 0.84
N SER A 124 -14.36 -3.25 0.21
CA SER A 124 -15.01 -2.45 -0.83
C SER A 124 -14.29 -2.63 -2.17
N SER A 125 -15.01 -2.94 -3.24
CA SER A 125 -14.40 -2.95 -4.58
C SER A 125 -14.12 -1.53 -5.11
N LEU A 126 -14.58 -0.50 -4.40
CA LEU A 126 -14.24 0.91 -4.62
C LEU A 126 -13.02 1.36 -3.83
N ASP A 127 -12.51 0.53 -2.92
CA ASP A 127 -11.21 0.75 -2.30
C ASP A 127 -10.13 -0.07 -3.00
N SER A 128 -9.24 0.62 -3.69
CA SER A 128 -8.05 0.03 -4.32
C SER A 128 -7.20 -0.86 -3.38
N SER A 129 -7.21 -0.60 -2.08
CA SER A 129 -6.47 -1.38 -1.08
C SER A 129 -7.11 -2.74 -0.85
N ASP A 130 -8.43 -2.85 -1.05
CA ASP A 130 -9.19 -4.08 -0.86
C ASP A 130 -9.21 -4.97 -2.11
N VAL A 131 -8.97 -4.43 -3.31
CA VAL A 131 -9.05 -5.21 -4.56
C VAL A 131 -8.09 -6.41 -4.55
N ALA A 132 -6.85 -6.24 -4.08
CA ALA A 132 -5.91 -7.35 -3.97
C ALA A 132 -6.37 -8.41 -2.94
N THR A 133 -7.03 -7.97 -1.87
CA THR A 133 -7.67 -8.86 -0.89
C THR A 133 -8.83 -9.64 -1.52
N LEU A 134 -9.71 -8.99 -2.28
CA LEU A 134 -10.84 -9.65 -2.97
C LEU A 134 -10.34 -10.74 -3.94
N ILE A 135 -9.22 -10.51 -4.62
CA ILE A 135 -8.62 -11.50 -5.52
C ILE A 135 -8.04 -12.67 -4.74
N ALA A 136 -7.35 -12.41 -3.63
CA ALA A 136 -6.86 -13.45 -2.73
C ALA A 136 -8.03 -14.28 -2.13
N MET A 137 -9.18 -13.65 -1.86
CA MET A 137 -10.39 -14.36 -1.45
C MET A 137 -10.87 -15.32 -2.53
N GLY A 138 -10.85 -14.91 -3.81
CA GLY A 138 -11.18 -15.81 -4.92
C GLY A 138 -10.23 -17.00 -5.05
N ARG A 139 -8.92 -16.79 -4.89
CA ARG A 139 -7.92 -17.89 -4.89
C ARG A 139 -8.07 -18.83 -3.70
N CYS A 140 -8.37 -18.28 -2.53
CA CYS A 140 -8.70 -19.05 -1.34
C CYS A 140 -9.96 -19.91 -1.57
N LEU A 141 -11.02 -19.32 -2.14
CA LEU A 141 -12.25 -20.03 -2.51
C LEU A 141 -12.01 -21.11 -3.57
N ARG A 142 -11.17 -20.86 -4.57
CA ARG A 142 -10.75 -21.87 -5.56
C ARG A 142 -10.12 -23.08 -4.87
N SER A 143 -9.24 -22.82 -3.91
CA SER A 143 -8.52 -23.88 -3.18
C SER A 143 -9.45 -24.70 -2.28
N TRP A 144 -10.45 -24.06 -1.67
CA TRP A 144 -11.45 -24.75 -0.85
C TRP A 144 -12.54 -25.47 -1.68
N SER A 145 -12.84 -24.95 -2.87
CA SER A 145 -13.99 -25.37 -3.68
C SER A 145 -15.29 -25.44 -2.86
N ASP A 146 -15.52 -24.43 -2.01
CA ASP A 146 -16.62 -24.44 -1.04
C ASP A 146 -17.95 -24.01 -1.68
N ALA A 147 -18.86 -24.96 -1.86
CA ALA A 147 -20.17 -24.73 -2.48
C ALA A 147 -21.03 -23.68 -1.75
N GLU A 148 -20.97 -23.65 -0.42
CA GLU A 148 -21.78 -22.73 0.39
C GLU A 148 -21.34 -21.28 0.17
N LEU A 149 -20.02 -21.04 0.13
CA LEU A 149 -19.47 -19.72 -0.18
C LEU A 149 -19.74 -19.30 -1.62
N VAL A 150 -19.69 -20.22 -2.59
CA VAL A 150 -20.07 -19.92 -3.98
C VAL A 150 -21.54 -19.50 -4.07
N GLU A 151 -22.45 -20.25 -3.44
CA GLU A 151 -23.88 -19.95 -3.45
C GLU A 151 -24.19 -18.61 -2.75
N MET A 152 -23.46 -18.29 -1.68
CA MET A 152 -23.53 -16.97 -1.02
C MET A 152 -23.10 -15.83 -1.94
N LEU A 153 -21.99 -16.00 -2.67
CA LEU A 153 -21.50 -14.97 -3.60
C LEU A 153 -22.44 -14.79 -4.79
N ILE A 154 -22.97 -15.87 -5.36
CA ILE A 154 -23.98 -15.82 -6.42
C ILE A 154 -25.23 -15.09 -5.93
N SER A 155 -25.68 -15.37 -4.72
CA SER A 155 -26.81 -14.65 -4.12
C SER A 155 -26.52 -13.15 -3.96
N SER A 156 -25.27 -12.82 -3.62
CA SER A 156 -24.80 -11.43 -3.47
C SER A 156 -24.71 -10.67 -4.80
N LEU A 157 -24.74 -11.35 -5.96
CA LEU A 157 -24.83 -10.70 -7.27
C LEU A 157 -26.18 -10.00 -7.49
N GLY A 158 -27.23 -10.37 -6.74
CA GLY A 158 -28.55 -9.74 -6.85
C GLY A 158 -28.61 -8.31 -6.31
N SER A 159 -27.60 -7.87 -5.55
CA SER A 159 -27.55 -6.52 -4.98
C SER A 159 -26.45 -5.69 -5.64
N PRO A 160 -26.74 -4.46 -6.11
CA PRO A 160 -25.75 -3.62 -6.78
C PRO A 160 -24.60 -3.28 -5.82
N ALA A 161 -24.89 -3.12 -4.53
CA ALA A 161 -23.90 -2.78 -3.52
C ALA A 161 -22.85 -3.90 -3.29
N SER A 162 -23.13 -5.14 -3.69
CA SER A 162 -22.23 -6.30 -3.48
C SER A 162 -21.84 -7.04 -4.75
N ALA A 163 -22.54 -6.80 -5.87
CA ALA A 163 -22.37 -7.57 -7.07
C ALA A 163 -20.94 -7.49 -7.62
N VAL A 164 -20.35 -6.31 -7.67
CA VAL A 164 -18.99 -6.11 -8.22
C VAL A 164 -17.93 -6.90 -7.45
N ARG A 165 -17.95 -6.83 -6.11
CA ARG A 165 -17.01 -7.61 -5.28
C ARG A 165 -17.28 -9.11 -5.36
N ALA A 166 -18.54 -9.53 -5.38
CA ALA A 166 -18.90 -10.94 -5.50
C ALA A 166 -18.44 -11.52 -6.85
N GLU A 167 -18.67 -10.77 -7.92
CA GLU A 167 -18.25 -11.13 -9.27
C GLU A 167 -16.74 -11.26 -9.37
N LEU A 168 -15.99 -10.29 -8.82
CA LEU A 168 -14.53 -10.33 -8.80
C LEU A 168 -14.00 -11.57 -8.07
N ILE A 169 -14.59 -11.94 -6.93
CA ILE A 169 -14.22 -13.13 -6.18
C ILE A 169 -14.53 -14.40 -6.98
N LEU A 170 -15.71 -14.50 -7.61
CA LEU A 170 -16.12 -15.67 -8.41
C LEU A 170 -15.23 -15.85 -9.65
N GLN A 171 -14.91 -14.76 -10.34
CA GLN A 171 -13.96 -14.77 -11.46
C GLN A 171 -12.56 -15.21 -11.00
N ALA A 172 -12.06 -14.64 -9.90
CA ALA A 172 -10.78 -15.05 -9.31
C ALA A 172 -10.81 -16.52 -8.82
N ALA A 173 -11.98 -17.03 -8.45
CA ALA A 173 -12.18 -18.44 -8.12
C ALA A 173 -12.15 -19.36 -9.34
N GLY A 174 -12.26 -18.83 -10.56
CA GLY A 174 -12.19 -19.59 -11.82
C GLY A 174 -13.52 -19.68 -12.58
N ALA A 175 -14.52 -18.88 -12.21
CA ALA A 175 -15.71 -18.75 -13.04
C ALA A 175 -15.36 -18.18 -14.42
N ASP A 176 -15.88 -18.79 -15.47
CA ASP A 176 -15.68 -18.43 -16.88
C ASP A 176 -16.88 -17.69 -17.47
N VAL A 177 -17.73 -17.13 -16.62
CA VAL A 177 -18.84 -16.27 -17.03
C VAL A 177 -18.27 -14.94 -17.53
N PRO A 178 -18.75 -14.38 -18.66
CA PRO A 178 -18.36 -13.03 -19.04
C PRO A 178 -18.71 -12.02 -17.94
N TRP A 179 -17.88 -10.99 -17.78
CA TRP A 179 -18.17 -9.90 -16.84
C TRP A 179 -19.55 -9.30 -17.12
N ASN A 180 -20.45 -9.43 -16.15
CA ASN A 180 -21.82 -8.98 -16.20
C ASN A 180 -22.12 -8.19 -14.93
N ARG A 181 -22.18 -6.86 -15.06
CA ARG A 181 -22.47 -5.93 -13.96
C ARG A 181 -23.92 -5.45 -13.99
N THR A 182 -24.83 -6.33 -14.40
CA THR A 182 -26.26 -6.04 -14.50
C THR A 182 -27.07 -6.97 -13.60
N PRO A 183 -28.38 -6.71 -13.41
CA PRO A 183 -29.24 -7.63 -12.67
C PRO A 183 -29.26 -9.05 -13.24
N SER A 184 -28.91 -9.28 -14.51
CA SER A 184 -28.87 -10.64 -15.08
C SER A 184 -27.63 -11.44 -14.66
N ALA A 185 -26.61 -10.81 -14.07
CA ALA A 185 -25.39 -11.47 -13.63
C ALA A 185 -25.68 -12.66 -12.73
N GLN A 186 -26.59 -12.47 -11.76
CA GLN A 186 -26.98 -13.55 -10.86
C GLN A 186 -27.49 -14.78 -11.62
N LYS A 187 -28.29 -14.58 -12.68
CA LYS A 187 -28.82 -15.68 -13.49
C LYS A 187 -27.70 -16.40 -14.27
N ASP A 188 -26.80 -15.65 -14.90
CA ASP A 188 -25.71 -16.22 -15.69
C ASP A 188 -24.77 -17.07 -14.81
N TYR A 189 -24.44 -16.57 -13.62
CA TYR A 189 -23.63 -17.32 -12.65
C TYR A 189 -24.38 -18.50 -12.03
N GLN A 190 -25.71 -18.43 -11.86
CA GLN A 190 -26.52 -19.59 -11.47
C GLN A 190 -26.48 -20.69 -12.53
N GLU A 191 -26.55 -20.33 -13.82
CA GLU A 191 -26.46 -21.28 -14.93
C GLU A 191 -25.08 -21.91 -15.03
N TRP A 192 -24.02 -21.11 -14.86
CA TRP A 192 -22.66 -21.61 -14.71
C TRP A 192 -22.55 -22.58 -13.52
N TRP A 193 -23.07 -22.20 -12.36
CA TRP A 193 -22.99 -23.02 -11.16
C TRP A 193 -23.69 -24.36 -11.33
N LYS A 194 -24.87 -24.40 -11.98
CA LYS A 194 -25.57 -25.66 -12.29
C LYS A 194 -24.71 -26.64 -13.10
N LYS A 195 -23.86 -26.13 -14.00
CA LYS A 195 -22.95 -26.93 -14.84
C LYS A 195 -21.65 -27.31 -14.10
N SER A 196 -21.14 -26.40 -13.28
CA SER A 196 -19.82 -26.52 -12.64
C SER A 196 -19.86 -27.09 -11.22
N LYS A 197 -21.04 -27.19 -10.59
CA LYS A 197 -21.20 -27.63 -9.18
C LYS A 197 -20.63 -29.02 -8.92
N SER A 198 -20.74 -29.94 -9.88
CA SER A 198 -20.16 -31.28 -9.77
C SER A 198 -18.63 -31.27 -9.77
N VAL A 199 -18.00 -30.31 -10.45
CA VAL A 199 -16.55 -30.10 -10.50
C VAL A 199 -16.04 -29.46 -9.20
N TYR A 200 -16.88 -28.65 -8.54
CA TYR A 200 -16.61 -28.02 -7.25
C TYR A 200 -16.87 -28.94 -6.04
N ALA A 201 -17.01 -30.25 -6.23
CA ALA A 201 -17.08 -31.19 -5.13
C ALA A 201 -15.83 -31.03 -4.24
N ALA A 202 -16.03 -30.67 -2.96
CA ALA A 202 -15.03 -30.19 -2.00
C ALA A 202 -13.63 -30.77 -2.22
N SER A 203 -12.82 -30.08 -3.03
CA SER A 203 -11.40 -30.36 -3.17
C SER A 203 -10.73 -29.90 -1.89
N ARG A 204 -10.12 -30.83 -1.16
CA ARG A 204 -9.23 -30.45 -0.06
C ARG A 204 -7.90 -30.01 -0.66
N PRO A 205 -7.32 -28.90 -0.20
CA PRO A 205 -5.95 -28.56 -0.56
C PRO A 205 -5.05 -29.78 -0.32
N PRO A 206 -4.12 -30.10 -1.24
CA PRO A 206 -3.21 -31.22 -1.07
C PRO A 206 -2.47 -31.14 0.28
N ALA A 207 -2.24 -32.30 0.90
CA ALA A 207 -1.44 -32.34 2.13
C ALA A 207 -0.07 -31.67 1.89
N GLY A 208 0.31 -30.75 2.78
CA GLY A 208 1.56 -29.99 2.63
C GLY A 208 1.52 -28.84 1.62
N ALA A 209 0.35 -28.45 1.10
CA ALA A 209 0.23 -27.29 0.19
C ALA A 209 0.85 -26.01 0.79
N TRP A 210 0.79 -25.85 2.12
CA TRP A 210 1.39 -24.75 2.85
C TRP A 210 2.92 -24.63 2.64
N LYS A 211 3.63 -25.72 2.32
CA LYS A 211 5.08 -25.68 2.02
C LYS A 211 5.41 -24.88 0.76
N LYS A 212 4.43 -24.64 -0.11
CA LYS A 212 4.58 -23.88 -1.36
C LYS A 212 4.15 -22.42 -1.23
N LEU A 213 3.75 -21.99 -0.03
CA LEU A 213 3.39 -20.59 0.21
C LEU A 213 4.57 -19.67 -0.06
N LYS A 214 4.28 -18.51 -0.66
CA LYS A 214 5.28 -17.51 -0.99
C LYS A 214 5.42 -16.48 0.14
N PRO A 215 6.64 -16.00 0.42
CA PRO A 215 6.88 -14.94 1.39
C PRO A 215 6.36 -13.58 0.91
N GLN A 216 5.52 -12.91 1.70
CA GLN A 216 4.93 -11.63 1.31
C GLN A 216 5.85 -10.42 1.55
N TYR A 217 6.25 -10.16 2.81
CA TYR A 217 7.07 -8.98 3.15
C TYR A 217 8.49 -9.30 3.59
N LEU A 218 8.74 -10.51 4.06
CA LEU A 218 10.06 -10.96 4.49
C LEU A 218 10.63 -11.90 3.44
N ASP A 219 11.91 -11.76 3.16
CA ASP A 219 12.61 -12.66 2.26
C ASP A 219 12.60 -14.10 2.81
N PRO A 220 12.60 -15.11 1.93
CA PRO A 220 12.85 -16.48 2.35
C PRO A 220 14.25 -16.58 2.98
N PRO A 221 14.49 -17.61 3.81
CA PRO A 221 15.80 -17.82 4.42
C PRO A 221 16.91 -17.90 3.38
N ILE A 222 18.08 -17.37 3.71
CA ILE A 222 19.26 -17.50 2.85
C ILE A 222 19.62 -18.98 2.77
N ASP A 223 19.98 -19.45 1.58
CA ASP A 223 20.50 -20.79 1.39
C ASP A 223 21.72 -21.02 2.29
N LEU A 224 21.75 -22.16 3.00
CA LEU A 224 22.84 -22.54 3.88
C LEU A 224 24.20 -22.53 3.14
N ALA A 225 24.22 -22.90 1.85
CA ALA A 225 25.45 -22.88 1.04
C ALA A 225 25.97 -21.45 0.78
N LYS A 226 25.11 -20.45 0.86
CA LYS A 226 25.43 -19.02 0.65
C LYS A 226 25.58 -18.27 1.98
N PHE A 227 25.41 -18.95 3.11
CA PHE A 227 25.43 -18.34 4.43
C PHE A 227 26.86 -18.26 4.96
N ASP A 228 27.45 -17.06 4.89
CA ASP A 228 28.73 -16.76 5.53
C ASP A 228 28.51 -16.21 6.94
N VAL A 229 28.89 -16.98 7.96
CA VAL A 229 28.74 -16.61 9.37
C VAL A 229 29.71 -15.51 9.81
N LEU A 230 30.80 -15.32 9.06
CA LEU A 230 31.80 -14.28 9.32
C LEU A 230 31.48 -12.98 8.60
N ASP A 231 30.44 -12.95 7.76
CA ASP A 231 29.99 -11.73 7.11
C ASP A 231 29.65 -10.68 8.17
N MET A 232 30.41 -9.59 8.15
CA MET A 232 30.22 -8.45 9.04
C MET A 232 28.83 -7.84 8.89
N LYS A 233 28.10 -8.12 7.81
CA LYS A 233 26.68 -7.79 7.67
C LYS A 233 25.87 -8.30 8.85
N TRP A 234 26.03 -9.56 9.29
CA TRP A 234 25.29 -10.11 10.44
C TRP A 234 25.61 -9.39 11.76
N ARG A 235 26.86 -8.93 11.92
CA ARG A 235 27.26 -8.13 13.09
C ARG A 235 26.74 -6.69 13.02
N ARG A 236 26.83 -6.04 11.85
CA ARG A 236 26.23 -4.71 11.60
C ARG A 236 24.71 -4.71 11.66
N GLU A 237 24.10 -5.86 11.41
CA GLU A 237 22.67 -6.08 11.64
C GLU A 237 22.30 -6.01 13.13
N MET A 238 23.26 -6.27 14.02
CA MET A 238 23.09 -6.28 15.49
C MET A 238 23.46 -4.96 16.17
N GLU A 239 24.17 -4.06 15.50
CA GLU A 239 24.44 -2.69 15.97
C GLU A 239 23.22 -1.77 15.79
N LEU A 240 22.04 -2.30 16.13
CA LEU A 240 20.82 -1.52 16.13
C LEU A 240 20.88 -0.51 17.28
N GLU A 241 21.10 0.76 16.92
CA GLU A 241 20.78 1.88 17.80
C GLU A 241 19.30 1.83 18.22
N ARG A 242 18.90 2.65 19.22
CA ARG A 242 17.48 2.80 19.56
C ARG A 242 16.70 3.19 18.31
N LEU A 243 15.81 2.29 17.88
CA LEU A 243 14.99 2.47 16.68
C LEU A 243 13.76 3.35 16.94
N GLN A 244 13.32 3.43 18.19
CA GLN A 244 12.21 4.29 18.59
C GLN A 244 12.64 5.76 18.57
N LEU A 245 11.89 6.59 17.86
CA LEU A 245 12.13 8.03 17.81
C LEU A 245 11.58 8.72 19.05
N ARG A 246 12.28 9.76 19.50
CA ARG A 246 11.77 10.64 20.54
C ARG A 246 10.68 11.54 19.98
N SER A 247 10.98 12.25 18.89
CA SER A 247 10.03 13.13 18.22
C SER A 247 10.07 12.97 16.69
N PHE A 248 8.90 12.92 16.07
CA PHE A 248 8.76 12.86 14.63
C PHE A 248 7.78 13.95 14.16
N ALA A 249 8.31 14.98 13.52
CA ALA A 249 7.50 16.05 12.93
C ALA A 249 7.51 15.95 11.40
N PHE A 250 6.32 16.09 10.82
CA PHE A 250 6.06 15.79 9.42
C PHE A 250 5.08 16.79 8.83
N VAL A 251 5.42 17.37 7.67
CA VAL A 251 4.51 18.27 6.95
C VAL A 251 4.27 17.73 5.54
N LEU A 252 3.00 17.62 5.17
CA LEU A 252 2.58 17.35 3.79
C LEU A 252 2.42 18.67 3.07
N ALA A 253 3.24 18.92 2.05
CA ALA A 253 3.04 19.97 1.07
C ALA A 253 2.29 19.36 -0.13
N LEU A 254 1.01 19.68 -0.26
CA LEU A 254 0.11 19.07 -1.23
C LEU A 254 -0.29 20.08 -2.31
N ASP A 255 -0.04 19.71 -3.55
CA ASP A 255 -0.60 20.34 -4.74
C ASP A 255 -2.13 20.20 -4.74
N CYS A 256 -2.82 21.34 -4.86
CA CYS A 256 -4.27 21.45 -4.86
C CYS A 256 -4.82 21.94 -6.20
N SER A 257 -4.08 21.71 -7.29
CA SER A 257 -4.56 21.82 -8.66
C SER A 257 -5.77 20.92 -8.92
N ARG A 258 -6.50 21.20 -10.01
CA ARG A 258 -7.72 20.46 -10.34
C ARG A 258 -7.48 18.98 -10.59
N SER A 259 -6.32 18.61 -11.14
CA SER A 259 -5.96 17.24 -11.46
C SER A 259 -5.65 16.40 -10.22
N MET A 260 -5.28 17.04 -9.10
CA MET A 260 -5.00 16.41 -7.82
C MET A 260 -6.24 16.06 -6.97
N ARG A 261 -7.46 16.36 -7.44
CA ARG A 261 -8.70 16.05 -6.70
C ARG A 261 -8.79 14.59 -6.21
N PRO A 262 -8.52 13.55 -7.04
CA PRO A 262 -8.58 12.17 -6.58
C PRO A 262 -7.60 11.85 -5.45
N GLU A 263 -6.41 12.47 -5.50
CA GLU A 263 -5.34 12.32 -4.51
C GLU A 263 -5.68 13.01 -3.19
N ILE A 264 -6.31 14.19 -3.24
CA ILE A 264 -6.80 14.91 -2.05
C ILE A 264 -7.82 14.04 -1.28
N GLU A 265 -8.81 13.48 -1.97
CA GLU A 265 -9.82 12.62 -1.33
C GLU A 265 -9.22 11.33 -0.75
N ARG A 266 -8.24 10.75 -1.46
CA ARG A 266 -7.49 9.60 -0.94
C ARG A 266 -6.69 9.96 0.31
N LEU A 267 -6.05 11.13 0.32
CA LEU A 267 -5.31 11.63 1.48
C LEU A 267 -6.23 11.86 2.67
N LYS A 268 -7.44 12.40 2.45
CA LYS A 268 -8.47 12.54 3.50
C LYS A 268 -8.77 11.20 4.17
N ARG A 269 -8.94 10.14 3.38
CA ARG A 269 -9.18 8.78 3.89
C ARG A 269 -8.00 8.23 4.70
N ASP A 270 -6.78 8.44 4.20
CA ASP A 270 -5.59 7.76 4.70
C ASP A 270 -4.78 8.57 5.73
N MET A 271 -5.14 9.82 6.01
CA MET A 271 -4.45 10.67 7.00
C MET A 271 -4.43 10.03 8.40
N CYS A 272 -5.53 9.39 8.80
CA CYS A 272 -5.59 8.64 10.06
C CYS A 272 -4.58 7.48 10.10
N VAL A 273 -4.34 6.82 8.96
CA VAL A 273 -3.35 5.73 8.86
C VAL A 273 -1.95 6.28 9.08
N MET A 274 -1.63 7.40 8.46
CA MET A 274 -0.33 8.07 8.64
C MET A 274 -0.11 8.49 10.09
N PHE A 275 -1.08 9.21 10.67
CA PHE A 275 -1.00 9.66 12.05
C PHE A 275 -0.82 8.48 13.03
N THR A 276 -1.58 7.40 12.83
CA THR A 276 -1.50 6.19 13.66
C THR A 276 -0.12 5.52 13.53
N ALA A 277 0.42 5.41 12.31
CA ALA A 277 1.73 4.82 12.07
C ALA A 277 2.86 5.65 12.72
N PHE A 278 2.83 6.97 12.58
CA PHE A 278 3.80 7.86 13.22
C PHE A 278 3.72 7.75 14.75
N SER A 279 2.52 7.70 15.32
CA SER A 279 2.31 7.58 16.78
C SER A 279 2.80 6.26 17.37
N LEU A 280 2.96 5.22 16.56
CA LEU A 280 3.54 3.96 17.00
C LEU A 280 5.07 3.98 17.04
N ILE A 281 5.71 4.78 16.19
CA ILE A 281 7.18 4.81 16.05
C ILE A 281 7.86 5.93 16.84
N ALA A 282 7.10 6.98 17.18
CA ALA A 282 7.61 8.16 17.88
C ALA A 282 6.76 8.46 19.12
N ARG A 283 7.41 8.96 20.19
CA ARG A 283 6.72 9.35 21.42
C ARG A 283 5.96 10.66 21.26
N GLU A 284 6.55 11.60 20.54
CA GLU A 284 5.94 12.88 20.20
C GLU A 284 5.79 12.95 18.68
N VAL A 285 4.57 13.20 18.20
CA VAL A 285 4.27 13.31 16.76
C VAL A 285 3.66 14.66 16.48
N GLY A 286 4.14 15.32 15.43
CA GLY A 286 3.49 16.49 14.86
C GLY A 286 3.22 16.27 13.39
N VAL A 287 1.97 16.42 12.95
CA VAL A 287 1.61 16.39 11.53
C VAL A 287 1.05 17.75 11.13
N GLY A 288 1.55 18.31 10.04
CA GLY A 288 1.11 19.58 9.49
C GLY A 288 0.77 19.45 8.00
N LEU A 289 0.07 20.45 7.47
CA LEU A 289 -0.39 20.47 6.09
C LEU A 289 -0.11 21.84 5.48
N THR A 290 0.53 21.85 4.31
CA THR A 290 0.71 23.04 3.49
C THR A 290 0.08 22.75 2.15
N LEU A 291 -0.91 23.53 1.76
CA LEU A 291 -1.60 23.40 0.49
C LEU A 291 -1.07 24.49 -0.42
N PHE A 292 -0.69 24.12 -1.63
CA PHE A 292 -0.26 25.06 -2.65
C PHE A 292 -1.03 24.83 -3.93
N ALA A 293 -1.28 25.91 -4.66
CA ALA A 293 -1.97 25.89 -5.94
C ALA A 293 -1.35 26.97 -6.85
N PRO A 294 -1.69 27.00 -8.15
CA PRO A 294 -1.12 27.99 -9.04
C PRO A 294 -1.56 29.41 -8.69
N GLY A 295 -0.80 30.39 -9.17
CA GLY A 295 -1.07 31.81 -8.88
C GLY A 295 -0.60 32.27 -7.49
N GLY A 296 0.22 31.47 -6.80
CA GLY A 296 0.83 31.84 -5.53
C GLY A 296 -0.07 31.64 -4.31
N GLU A 297 -1.19 30.93 -4.45
CA GLU A 297 -2.08 30.65 -3.33
C GLU A 297 -1.49 29.58 -2.40
N LEU A 298 -1.36 29.92 -1.11
CA LEU A 298 -0.84 29.04 -0.08
C LEU A 298 -1.78 29.02 1.12
N ARG A 299 -2.15 27.83 1.58
CA ARG A 299 -2.85 27.62 2.86
C ARG A 299 -1.99 26.76 3.75
N HIS A 300 -1.95 27.08 5.03
CA HIS A 300 -1.07 26.39 5.97
C HIS A 300 -1.82 26.03 7.25
N HIS A 301 -1.70 24.77 7.62
CA HIS A 301 -2.16 24.21 8.89
C HIS A 301 -0.93 23.74 9.66
N PRO A 302 -0.68 24.33 10.85
CA PRO A 302 0.54 24.06 11.60
C PRO A 302 0.59 22.62 12.11
N LEU A 303 1.79 22.17 12.47
CA LEU A 303 2.02 20.90 13.15
C LEU A 303 1.09 20.75 14.36
N THR A 304 0.38 19.63 14.40
CA THR A 304 -0.47 19.25 15.53
C THR A 304 -0.29 17.77 15.86
N ASP A 305 -0.38 17.47 17.15
CA ASP A 305 -0.51 16.13 17.74
C ASP A 305 -1.99 15.75 17.96
N ASP A 306 -2.92 16.62 17.60
CA ASP A 306 -4.36 16.40 17.73
C ASP A 306 -4.93 15.89 16.42
N GLN A 307 -5.19 14.59 16.37
CA GLN A 307 -5.78 13.92 15.22
C GLN A 307 -7.11 14.57 14.79
N THR A 308 -7.92 15.07 15.72
CA THR A 308 -9.22 15.68 15.39
C THR A 308 -9.04 16.98 14.64
N LYS A 309 -8.11 17.84 15.09
CA LYS A 309 -7.77 19.10 14.41
C LYS A 309 -7.13 18.88 13.04
N LEU A 310 -6.25 17.88 12.94
CA LEU A 310 -5.66 17.49 11.67
C LEU A 310 -6.74 17.06 10.68
N MET A 311 -7.65 16.16 11.10
CA MET A 311 -8.73 15.67 10.24
C MET A 311 -9.71 16.77 9.85
N ALA A 312 -10.03 17.72 10.75
CA ALA A 312 -10.83 18.88 10.40
C ALA A 312 -10.18 19.72 9.28
N SER A 313 -8.87 19.95 9.38
CA SER A 313 -8.11 20.70 8.38
C SER A 313 -8.04 19.98 7.03
N VAL A 314 -7.77 18.67 7.06
CA VAL A 314 -7.68 17.81 5.88
C VAL A 314 -9.04 17.66 5.20
N ASN A 315 -10.12 17.47 5.95
CA ASN A 315 -11.48 17.36 5.39
C ASN A 315 -11.96 18.68 4.76
N ALA A 316 -11.52 19.82 5.28
CA ALA A 316 -11.81 21.14 4.71
C ALA A 316 -10.94 21.48 3.48
N THR A 317 -9.98 20.63 3.12
CA THR A 317 -9.15 20.81 1.93
C THR A 317 -9.97 20.51 0.67
N ASP A 318 -9.90 21.40 -0.31
CA ASP A 318 -10.46 21.22 -1.65
C ASP A 318 -9.49 21.84 -2.66
N ILE A 319 -9.74 21.63 -3.96
CA ILE A 319 -8.95 22.26 -5.02
C ILE A 319 -9.12 23.79 -4.99
N PHE A 320 -8.05 24.53 -5.32
CA PHE A 320 -8.11 26.00 -5.43
C PHE A 320 -7.06 26.53 -6.41
N GLY A 321 -6.94 27.86 -6.51
CA GLY A 321 -6.00 28.54 -7.40
C GLY A 321 -6.50 28.74 -8.84
N PRO A 322 -6.10 29.84 -9.50
CA PRO A 322 -6.28 30.03 -10.94
C PRO A 322 -5.39 29.05 -11.75
N ALA A 323 -5.55 29.03 -13.07
CA ALA A 323 -4.58 28.34 -13.93
C ALA A 323 -3.24 29.10 -13.93
N GLY A 324 -2.11 28.39 -13.85
CA GLY A 324 -0.79 29.02 -13.84
C GLY A 324 0.31 28.07 -13.36
N GLU A 325 1.44 28.66 -12.97
CA GLU A 325 2.56 27.95 -12.36
C GLU A 325 2.32 27.73 -10.84
N GLU A 326 2.57 26.51 -10.35
CA GLU A 326 2.50 26.17 -8.91
C GLU A 326 3.61 26.85 -8.09
N GLU A 327 3.34 27.04 -6.79
CA GLU A 327 4.22 27.78 -5.88
C GLU A 327 5.08 26.86 -4.99
N TRP A 328 5.85 25.96 -5.60
CA TRP A 328 6.74 24.99 -4.90
C TRP A 328 7.67 25.65 -3.87
N ALA A 329 8.32 26.76 -4.24
CA ALA A 329 9.25 27.45 -3.36
C ALA A 329 8.52 28.01 -2.12
N GLY A 330 7.35 28.63 -2.31
CA GLY A 330 6.53 29.12 -1.21
C GLY A 330 6.01 27.99 -0.32
N ALA A 331 5.66 26.83 -0.90
CA ALA A 331 5.26 25.64 -0.14
C ALA A 331 6.39 25.14 0.76
N ILE A 332 7.62 25.02 0.25
CA ILE A 332 8.80 24.62 1.04
C ILE A 332 9.09 25.64 2.14
N ASP A 333 9.14 26.93 1.80
CA ASP A 333 9.43 27.98 2.77
C ASP A 333 8.40 28.01 3.90
N LYS A 334 7.12 27.95 3.55
CA LYS A 334 6.01 27.95 4.51
C LYS A 334 6.05 26.71 5.39
N ALA A 335 6.23 25.51 4.82
CA ALA A 335 6.36 24.28 5.60
C ALA A 335 7.51 24.38 6.61
N MET A 336 8.67 24.90 6.19
CA MET A 336 9.84 25.04 7.05
C MET A 336 9.68 26.09 8.15
N ASN A 337 9.13 27.27 7.84
CA ASN A 337 9.23 28.43 8.72
C ASN A 337 7.92 28.79 9.46
N ALA A 338 6.75 28.30 9.01
CA ALA A 338 5.47 28.58 9.67
C ALA A 338 5.14 27.63 10.83
N ASN A 339 6.02 26.67 11.12
CA ASN A 339 5.82 25.60 12.10
C ASN A 339 6.78 25.71 13.28
N ARG A 340 6.29 25.28 14.45
CA ARG A 340 7.15 25.03 15.63
C ARG A 340 7.71 23.62 15.57
N TRP A 341 8.84 23.46 14.88
CA TRP A 341 9.51 22.17 14.75
C TRP A 341 10.19 21.71 16.05
N PRO A 342 10.24 20.38 16.33
CA PRO A 342 10.96 19.84 17.48
C PRO A 342 12.45 20.17 17.37
N ALA A 343 13.12 20.45 18.48
CA ALA A 343 14.55 20.74 18.51
C ALA A 343 15.36 19.59 17.87
N ILE A 344 16.46 19.90 17.19
CA ILE A 344 17.26 18.86 16.53
C ILE A 344 18.08 18.14 17.60
N ASP A 345 17.91 16.83 17.67
CA ASP A 345 18.82 15.90 18.36
C ASP A 345 18.92 14.60 17.54
N LYS A 346 19.70 13.64 18.03
CA LYS A 346 19.90 12.33 17.36
C LYS A 346 18.63 11.49 17.22
N ASP A 347 17.60 11.75 18.03
CA ASP A 347 16.36 10.96 18.14
C ASP A 347 15.13 11.70 17.59
N ASN A 348 15.30 12.95 17.13
CA ASN A 348 14.27 13.78 16.51
C ASN A 348 14.44 13.81 14.99
N ARG A 349 13.33 13.82 14.27
CA ARG A 349 13.32 13.90 12.80
C ARG A 349 12.33 14.96 12.32
N ARG A 350 12.70 15.64 11.23
CA ARG A 350 11.88 16.65 10.55
C ARG A 350 11.78 16.27 9.07
N ALA A 351 10.58 16.03 8.61
CA ALA A 351 10.32 15.62 7.23
C ALA A 351 9.28 16.54 6.58
N ILE A 352 9.51 16.89 5.32
CA ILE A 352 8.54 17.56 4.47
C ILE A 352 8.35 16.69 3.24
N VAL A 353 7.11 16.36 2.91
CA VAL A 353 6.76 15.58 1.72
C VAL A 353 6.01 16.49 0.77
N ILE A 354 6.53 16.65 -0.44
CA ILE A 354 5.90 17.40 -1.52
C ILE A 354 5.20 16.40 -2.43
N ILE A 355 3.92 16.60 -2.69
CA ILE A 355 3.11 15.75 -3.57
C ILE A 355 2.53 16.61 -4.68
N SER A 356 2.79 16.25 -5.94
CA SER A 356 2.24 16.93 -7.11
C SER A 356 2.24 16.00 -8.32
N ASP A 357 1.32 16.24 -9.24
CA ASP A 357 1.25 15.59 -10.55
C ASP A 357 1.86 16.43 -11.69
N GLU A 358 2.52 17.55 -11.35
CA GLU A 358 3.21 18.41 -12.30
C GLU A 358 4.74 18.37 -12.16
N PRO A 359 5.47 18.46 -13.29
CA PRO A 359 6.92 18.64 -13.28
C PRO A 359 7.29 20.06 -12.83
N ILE A 360 8.38 20.19 -12.08
CA ILE A 360 8.91 21.49 -11.65
C ILE A 360 9.55 22.20 -12.86
N THR A 361 9.29 23.50 -13.06
CA THR A 361 9.98 24.29 -14.09
C THR A 361 11.37 24.73 -13.63
N ALA A 362 12.25 25.10 -14.57
CA ALA A 362 13.59 25.59 -14.22
C ALA A 362 13.56 26.83 -13.31
N ASN A 363 12.59 27.73 -13.51
CA ASN A 363 12.42 28.93 -12.69
C ASN A 363 11.99 28.58 -11.27
N GLN A 364 11.03 27.67 -11.12
CA GLN A 364 10.59 27.19 -9.80
C GLN A 364 11.71 26.46 -9.07
N PHE A 365 12.47 25.62 -9.79
CA PHE A 365 13.63 24.94 -9.23
C PHE A 365 14.71 25.92 -8.74
N ALA A 366 15.02 26.96 -9.53
CA ALA A 366 15.99 27.98 -9.15
C ALA A 366 15.57 28.72 -7.85
N ARG A 367 14.26 28.87 -7.60
CA ARG A 367 13.70 29.44 -6.36
C ARG A 367 13.67 28.43 -5.21
N ALA A 368 13.36 27.16 -5.48
CA ALA A 368 13.18 26.11 -4.47
C ALA A 368 14.51 25.54 -3.95
N MET A 369 15.53 25.39 -4.80
CA MET A 369 16.80 24.77 -4.44
C MET A 369 17.56 25.51 -3.30
N PRO A 370 17.65 26.85 -3.28
CA PRO A 370 18.23 27.56 -2.14
C PRO A 370 17.51 27.26 -0.82
N LEU A 371 16.18 27.13 -0.86
CA LEU A 371 15.38 26.78 0.33
C LEU A 371 15.64 25.35 0.79
N ALA A 372 15.74 24.40 -0.15
CA ALA A 372 16.10 23.01 0.15
C ALA A 372 17.48 22.93 0.84
N LYS A 373 18.50 23.63 0.32
CA LYS A 373 19.84 23.68 0.94
C LYS A 373 19.79 24.28 2.34
N LYS A 374 19.08 25.39 2.53
CA LYS A 374 18.82 25.98 3.86
C LYS A 374 18.05 25.03 4.79
N GLY A 375 17.19 24.19 4.21
CA GLY A 375 16.48 23.11 4.92
C GLY A 375 17.44 22.05 5.42
N ALA A 376 18.40 21.62 4.59
CA ALA A 376 19.42 20.65 4.95
C ALA A 376 20.29 21.14 6.13
N GLU A 377 20.68 22.42 6.13
CA GLU A 377 21.40 23.06 7.25
C GLU A 377 20.60 23.00 8.56
N LYS A 378 19.27 23.04 8.46
CA LYS A 378 18.32 22.90 9.59
C LYS A 378 17.85 21.45 9.82
N SER A 379 18.53 20.47 9.22
CA SER A 379 18.24 19.03 9.32
C SER A 379 16.83 18.62 8.88
N PHE A 380 16.24 19.36 7.94
CA PHE A 380 15.04 18.91 7.23
C PHE A 380 15.41 17.86 6.18
N ARG A 381 14.53 16.88 5.99
CA ARG A 381 14.54 16.00 4.82
C ARG A 381 13.32 16.28 3.95
N LEU A 382 13.55 16.54 2.67
CA LEU A 382 12.52 16.72 1.65
C LEU A 382 12.31 15.40 0.91
N TYR A 383 11.06 15.01 0.76
CA TYR A 383 10.67 13.87 -0.07
C TYR A 383 9.74 14.35 -1.17
N GLY A 384 9.95 13.86 -2.40
CA GLY A 384 9.10 14.18 -3.55
C GLY A 384 8.21 12.99 -3.91
N ILE A 385 6.90 13.20 -4.03
CA ILE A 385 5.95 12.21 -4.55
C ILE A 385 5.46 12.73 -5.89
N MET A 386 6.00 12.17 -6.96
CA MET A 386 5.65 12.48 -8.34
C MET A 386 4.46 11.61 -8.72
N VAL A 387 3.29 12.23 -8.83
CA VAL A 387 2.06 11.53 -9.18
C VAL A 387 1.94 11.49 -10.70
N HIS A 388 1.91 10.29 -11.27
CA HIS A 388 1.79 10.11 -12.71
C HIS A 388 0.52 9.34 -13.05
N SER A 389 -0.10 9.70 -14.16
CA SER A 389 -1.23 8.93 -14.68
C SER A 389 -0.81 7.50 -15.07
N LEU A 390 -1.53 6.52 -14.53
CA LEU A 390 -1.42 5.11 -14.93
C LEU A 390 -2.12 4.94 -16.29
N THR A 391 -1.34 5.01 -17.37
CA THR A 391 -1.83 4.75 -18.73
C THR A 391 -2.15 3.26 -18.92
N ASN A 392 -3.29 2.95 -19.56
CA ASN A 392 -3.72 1.58 -19.86
C ASN A 392 -3.93 0.68 -18.63
N ALA A 393 -4.52 1.22 -17.55
CA ALA A 393 -5.00 0.37 -16.46
C ALA A 393 -5.94 -0.70 -17.04
N PRO A 394 -5.65 -2.00 -16.84
CA PRO A 394 -6.49 -3.04 -17.44
C PRO A 394 -7.90 -2.95 -16.87
N ASN A 395 -8.90 -2.93 -17.76
CA ASN A 395 -10.32 -2.92 -17.38
C ASN A 395 -10.71 -4.15 -16.55
N ASN A 396 -9.98 -5.26 -16.72
CA ASN A 396 -10.07 -6.44 -15.88
C ASN A 396 -8.83 -6.57 -14.97
N PRO A 397 -8.96 -6.42 -13.65
CA PRO A 397 -7.82 -6.59 -12.72
C PRO A 397 -7.24 -8.02 -12.77
N LEU A 398 -8.01 -9.03 -13.17
CA LEU A 398 -7.55 -10.42 -13.27
C LEU A 398 -6.74 -10.71 -14.54
N SER A 399 -6.74 -9.82 -15.54
CA SER A 399 -6.00 -10.00 -16.80
C SER A 399 -4.48 -9.98 -16.61
N ARG A 400 -4.00 -9.50 -15.46
CA ARG A 400 -2.59 -9.55 -15.05
C ARG A 400 -2.48 -10.28 -13.72
N PRO A 401 -1.49 -11.18 -13.53
CA PRO A 401 -1.27 -11.83 -12.24
C PRO A 401 -1.00 -10.78 -11.17
N LEU A 402 -1.98 -10.55 -10.30
CA LEU A 402 -1.80 -9.73 -9.12
C LEU A 402 -1.13 -10.57 -8.05
N ASP A 403 0.18 -10.72 -8.17
CA ASP A 403 1.02 -11.34 -7.15
C ASP A 403 1.67 -10.26 -6.23
N ARG A 404 0.93 -9.78 -5.20
CA ARG A 404 1.54 -9.06 -4.04
C ARG A 404 2.22 -10.02 -3.06
N THR A 405 2.31 -11.31 -3.38
CA THR A 405 2.86 -12.35 -2.50
C THR A 405 4.37 -12.55 -2.69
N GLY A 406 5.01 -11.83 -3.61
CA GLY A 406 6.45 -11.60 -3.57
C GLY A 406 6.69 -10.14 -3.19
N GLY A 407 7.60 -9.86 -2.27
CA GLY A 407 7.92 -8.50 -1.78
C GLY A 407 8.42 -7.49 -2.85
N GLY A 408 8.39 -7.86 -4.13
CA GLY A 408 8.54 -6.96 -5.27
C GLY A 408 7.25 -6.19 -5.54
N SER A 409 7.38 -4.91 -5.91
CA SER A 409 6.26 -4.16 -6.46
C SER A 409 5.62 -4.96 -7.60
N LEU A 410 4.33 -5.25 -7.47
CA LEU A 410 3.42 -5.88 -8.46
C LEU A 410 3.54 -5.37 -9.91
N TYR A 411 4.17 -4.23 -10.05
CA TYR A 411 4.42 -3.51 -11.26
C TYR A 411 5.83 -2.98 -11.09
N ASP A 412 6.76 -3.46 -11.89
CA ASP A 412 8.05 -2.81 -12.00
C ASP A 412 7.76 -1.37 -12.48
N PRO A 413 8.03 -0.32 -11.68
CA PRO A 413 7.93 1.06 -12.17
C PRO A 413 8.89 1.30 -13.33
N ASN A 414 9.82 0.36 -13.60
CA ASN A 414 10.67 0.31 -14.77
C ASN A 414 10.12 -0.47 -15.98
N ASP A 415 8.92 -1.04 -15.90
CA ASP A 415 8.27 -1.64 -17.08
C ASP A 415 7.76 -0.53 -18.01
N PRO A 416 8.35 -0.36 -19.21
CA PRO A 416 8.02 0.71 -20.14
C PRO A 416 6.56 0.67 -20.63
N ARG A 417 5.82 -0.42 -20.40
CA ARG A 417 4.39 -0.54 -20.71
C ARG A 417 3.49 0.24 -19.75
N ASN A 418 3.99 0.64 -18.58
CA ASN A 418 3.23 1.34 -17.54
C ASN A 418 3.61 2.83 -17.42
N LEU A 419 4.58 3.28 -18.21
CA LEU A 419 5.05 4.66 -18.24
C LEU A 419 4.42 5.42 -19.41
N PRO A 420 3.98 6.68 -19.21
CA PRO A 420 3.58 7.55 -20.31
C PRO A 420 4.70 7.66 -21.36
N ALA A 421 4.35 7.88 -22.63
CA ALA A 421 5.34 8.09 -23.68
C ALA A 421 6.29 9.25 -23.32
N GLY A 422 7.57 8.95 -23.13
CA GLY A 422 8.61 9.91 -22.72
C GLY A 422 8.98 9.91 -21.23
N ALA A 423 8.21 9.24 -20.36
CA ALA A 423 8.59 9.04 -18.97
C ALA A 423 9.66 7.94 -18.87
N LYS A 424 10.79 8.24 -18.21
CA LYS A 424 11.81 7.24 -17.89
C LYS A 424 11.51 6.63 -16.53
N ALA A 425 11.82 5.35 -16.42
CA ALA A 425 11.80 4.67 -15.15
C ALA A 425 12.86 5.25 -14.21
N HIS A 426 12.42 5.87 -13.11
CA HIS A 426 13.33 6.27 -12.04
C HIS A 426 13.67 5.01 -11.24
N LYS A 427 14.94 4.58 -11.30
CA LYS A 427 15.43 3.47 -10.48
C LYS A 427 15.25 3.84 -9.01
N ALA A 428 14.39 3.11 -8.31
CA ALA A 428 14.36 3.12 -6.84
C ALA A 428 15.78 2.84 -6.34
N GLY A 429 16.41 3.86 -5.73
CA GLY A 429 17.83 3.85 -5.43
C GLY A 429 18.21 2.77 -4.43
N ALA A 430 18.82 1.69 -4.93
CA ALA A 430 19.71 0.85 -4.14
C ALA A 430 20.95 1.65 -3.75
N GLY A 431 21.35 1.52 -2.49
CA GLY A 431 22.32 2.39 -1.84
C GLY A 431 23.69 2.50 -2.52
N LYS A 432 24.30 3.67 -2.28
CA LYS A 432 25.75 3.93 -2.22
C LYS A 432 26.61 3.06 -3.15
N ASN A 433 26.49 3.25 -4.47
CA ASN A 433 27.54 3.09 -5.48
C ASN A 433 27.01 3.35 -6.91
N ALA A 434 26.19 4.39 -7.09
CA ALA A 434 25.87 4.86 -8.43
C ALA A 434 27.04 5.74 -8.91
N LYS A 435 27.80 5.24 -9.89
CA LYS A 435 28.80 6.02 -10.62
C LYS A 435 28.13 7.30 -11.13
N ALA A 436 28.77 8.44 -10.86
CA ALA A 436 28.37 9.76 -11.33
C ALA A 436 27.99 9.70 -12.83
N GLN A 437 26.72 9.97 -13.14
CA GLN A 437 26.32 10.25 -14.51
C GLN A 437 26.82 11.65 -14.91
N PRO A 438 27.22 11.84 -16.17
CA PRO A 438 27.82 13.10 -16.62
C PRO A 438 26.80 14.24 -16.64
N ALA A 439 27.31 15.44 -16.38
CA ALA A 439 26.57 16.69 -16.35
C ALA A 439 25.77 16.93 -17.65
N GLY A 440 24.45 16.99 -17.51
CA GLY A 440 23.49 17.25 -18.58
C GLY A 440 22.06 17.02 -18.08
N ALA A 441 21.64 17.79 -17.06
CA ALA A 441 20.32 17.66 -16.45
C ALA A 441 19.21 17.90 -17.48
N LYS A 442 18.31 16.94 -17.66
CA LYS A 442 17.09 17.13 -18.44
C LYS A 442 16.05 17.72 -17.48
N GLY A 443 15.68 18.99 -17.66
CA GLY A 443 14.74 19.68 -16.77
C GLY A 443 13.37 18.99 -16.64
N GLY A 444 12.63 19.27 -15.56
CA GLY A 444 11.29 18.73 -15.30
C GLY A 444 11.25 17.85 -14.04
N TRP A 445 10.85 16.59 -14.20
CA TRP A 445 10.72 15.61 -13.10
C TRP A 445 12.02 15.35 -12.33
N ASP A 446 13.18 15.43 -13.00
CA ASP A 446 14.51 15.26 -12.38
C ASP A 446 14.80 16.32 -11.29
N TYR A 447 14.05 17.42 -11.23
CA TYR A 447 14.20 18.42 -10.18
C TYR A 447 13.68 17.94 -8.82
N TYR A 448 12.72 17.01 -8.77
CA TYR A 448 12.30 16.39 -7.51
C TYR A 448 13.45 15.61 -6.87
N ASP A 449 14.16 14.80 -7.66
CA ASP A 449 15.33 14.05 -7.21
C ASP A 449 16.40 14.99 -6.66
N GLN A 450 16.72 16.06 -7.40
CA GLN A 450 17.74 17.03 -6.98
C GLN A 450 17.36 17.77 -5.68
N LEU A 451 16.11 18.20 -5.52
CA LEU A 451 15.63 18.84 -4.28
C LEU A 451 15.69 17.87 -3.09
N ALA A 452 15.28 16.63 -3.30
CA ALA A 452 15.31 15.60 -2.26
C ALA A 452 16.75 15.24 -1.87
N GLU A 453 17.63 15.02 -2.84
CA GLU A 453 19.06 14.70 -2.64
C GLU A 453 19.78 15.80 -1.86
N ALA A 454 19.49 17.07 -2.16
CA ALA A 454 20.05 18.22 -1.45
C ALA A 454 19.79 18.19 0.07
N THR A 455 18.82 17.41 0.54
CA THR A 455 18.45 17.27 1.95
C THR A 455 18.63 15.85 2.50
N GLY A 456 19.17 14.93 1.69
CA GLY A 456 19.28 13.51 2.05
C GLY A 456 17.93 12.78 2.16
N GLY A 457 16.88 13.32 1.54
CA GLY A 457 15.61 12.63 1.34
C GLY A 457 15.56 11.90 0.00
N ARG A 458 14.35 11.56 -0.48
CA ARG A 458 14.15 10.80 -1.74
C ARG A 458 12.94 11.28 -2.51
N ALA A 459 13.00 11.24 -3.84
CA ALA A 459 11.80 11.35 -4.67
C ALA A 459 11.34 9.96 -5.14
N MET A 460 10.05 9.83 -5.42
CA MET A 460 9.44 8.59 -5.92
C MET A 460 8.31 8.89 -6.88
N THR A 461 8.22 8.06 -7.91
CA THR A 461 7.10 8.06 -8.85
C THR A 461 6.01 7.13 -8.33
N VAL A 462 4.78 7.64 -8.24
CA VAL A 462 3.60 6.85 -7.93
C VAL A 462 2.65 6.92 -9.12
N LEU A 463 2.34 5.75 -9.68
CA LEU A 463 1.40 5.64 -10.78
C LEU A 463 -0.01 5.53 -10.22
N VAL A 464 -0.84 6.53 -10.53
CA VAL A 464 -2.24 6.61 -10.13
C VAL A 464 -3.13 6.70 -11.36
N PRO A 465 -4.25 5.99 -11.42
CA PRO A 465 -5.22 6.16 -12.50
C PRO A 465 -5.84 7.55 -12.39
N GLN A 466 -5.45 8.46 -13.27
CA GLN A 466 -6.02 9.81 -13.30
C GLN A 466 -7.32 9.78 -14.13
N GLY A 467 -8.45 9.95 -13.43
CA GLY A 467 -9.80 9.95 -13.99
C GLY A 467 -10.85 9.69 -12.89
N GLY A 468 -12.14 9.95 -13.17
CA GLY A 468 -13.24 9.79 -12.20
C GLY A 468 -13.40 8.38 -11.61
N LEU A 469 -12.73 7.39 -12.19
CA LEU A 469 -12.63 6.01 -11.70
C LEU A 469 -11.65 5.84 -10.53
N GLY A 470 -10.75 6.79 -10.27
CA GLY A 470 -9.67 6.68 -9.27
C GLY A 470 -10.14 6.53 -7.81
N LEU A 471 -11.42 6.80 -7.55
CA LEU A 471 -12.11 6.59 -6.27
C LEU A 471 -13.42 5.77 -6.44
N GLY A 472 -13.78 5.45 -7.68
CA GLY A 472 -15.08 4.91 -8.09
C GLY A 472 -16.30 5.59 -7.44
N MET A 473 -16.18 6.89 -7.15
CA MET A 473 -17.29 7.76 -6.77
C MET A 473 -17.72 8.58 -7.98
N ALA A 474 -19.02 8.80 -8.16
CA ALA A 474 -19.49 9.76 -9.15
C ALA A 474 -19.01 11.16 -8.75
N LEU A 475 -18.52 11.95 -9.73
CA LEU A 475 -18.22 13.36 -9.51
C LEU A 475 -19.44 14.13 -8.95
N ASP A 476 -20.64 13.69 -9.31
CA ASP A 476 -21.91 14.33 -8.93
C ASP A 476 -22.30 14.07 -7.46
N ASP A 477 -21.83 12.98 -6.84
CA ASP A 477 -22.07 12.68 -5.42
C ASP A 477 -21.23 13.56 -4.48
N LEU A 478 -20.27 14.32 -5.03
CA LEU A 478 -19.35 15.17 -4.28
C LEU A 478 -19.80 16.65 -4.21
N ASP A 479 -20.72 17.09 -5.07
CA ASP A 479 -21.08 18.51 -5.20
C ASP A 479 -22.48 18.90 -4.68
N GLY A 480 -23.31 17.96 -4.20
CA GLY A 480 -24.56 18.26 -3.49
C GLY A 480 -25.56 19.19 -4.22
N LYS A 481 -25.36 19.46 -5.52
CA LYS A 481 -26.17 20.38 -6.31
C LYS A 481 -26.50 19.73 -7.65
N ALA A 482 -27.78 19.46 -7.85
CA ALA A 482 -28.31 19.07 -9.14
C ALA A 482 -27.92 20.13 -10.20
N PRO A 483 -27.44 19.75 -11.39
CA PRO A 483 -27.05 20.73 -12.39
C PRO A 483 -28.29 21.40 -12.96
N ALA A 484 -28.37 22.72 -12.81
CA ALA A 484 -29.31 23.56 -13.53
C ALA A 484 -29.04 23.45 -15.03
N GLN A 485 -30.04 23.00 -15.80
CA GLN A 485 -30.01 23.02 -17.25
C GLN A 485 -29.99 24.47 -17.75
N LYS A 486 -28.96 24.87 -18.50
CA LYS A 486 -29.02 26.03 -19.38
C LYS A 486 -29.27 25.58 -20.82
N PRO A 487 -30.26 26.14 -21.53
CA PRO A 487 -30.51 25.84 -22.92
C PRO A 487 -29.63 26.71 -23.82
N GLY A 488 -29.13 26.11 -24.91
CA GLY A 488 -28.64 26.84 -26.09
C GLY A 488 -27.13 26.99 -26.20
N ASN A 489 -26.49 26.09 -26.96
CA ASN A 489 -25.68 26.50 -28.11
C ASN A 489 -25.28 25.31 -28.98
N LYS A 490 -25.59 25.40 -30.28
CA LYS A 490 -25.11 24.53 -31.35
C LYS A 490 -23.87 25.16 -31.97
N ALA A 491 -22.71 24.49 -31.90
CA ALA A 491 -21.62 24.64 -32.87
C ALA A 491 -20.60 23.47 -32.79
N LYS A 492 -20.06 23.11 -33.97
CA LYS A 492 -19.27 21.94 -34.39
C LYS A 492 -17.84 21.91 -33.76
N GLN A 493 -17.31 20.80 -33.21
CA GLN A 493 -16.78 19.55 -33.81
C GLN A 493 -15.28 19.67 -34.21
N ASN A 494 -14.38 19.14 -33.34
CA ASN A 494 -13.17 18.33 -33.64
C ASN A 494 -12.02 18.53 -32.62
N GLN A 495 -12.08 17.80 -31.50
CA GLN A 495 -10.98 17.03 -30.87
C GLN A 495 -11.53 16.36 -29.57
N PRO A 496 -11.27 15.06 -29.30
CA PRO A 496 -12.01 14.30 -28.29
C PRO A 496 -11.30 14.29 -26.92
N ALA A 497 -11.22 15.43 -26.25
CA ALA A 497 -10.74 15.49 -24.85
C ALA A 497 -11.89 15.68 -23.82
N ALA A 498 -13.10 16.01 -24.28
CA ALA A 498 -14.20 16.46 -23.41
C ALA A 498 -15.28 15.40 -23.09
N LYS A 499 -15.10 14.12 -23.50
CA LYS A 499 -16.10 13.06 -23.24
C LYS A 499 -15.83 12.18 -22.02
N ILE A 500 -14.68 12.33 -21.35
CA ILE A 500 -14.27 11.41 -20.27
C ILE A 500 -14.90 11.79 -18.92
N ALA A 501 -15.30 13.05 -18.72
CA ALA A 501 -15.72 13.52 -17.39
C ALA A 501 -17.20 13.25 -17.01
N LYS A 502 -18.06 12.75 -17.92
CA LYS A 502 -19.52 12.72 -17.67
C LYS A 502 -20.14 11.39 -17.26
N ASN A 503 -19.47 10.26 -17.39
CA ASN A 503 -20.07 8.97 -17.03
C ASN A 503 -19.06 8.12 -16.24
N VAL A 504 -19.02 8.31 -14.92
CA VAL A 504 -18.42 7.28 -14.04
C VAL A 504 -19.39 6.11 -14.04
N ASP A 505 -18.94 4.93 -14.47
CA ASP A 505 -19.75 3.70 -14.41
C ASP A 505 -20.08 3.41 -12.92
N PRO A 506 -21.35 3.40 -12.51
CA PRO A 506 -21.73 3.14 -11.11
C PRO A 506 -21.36 1.72 -10.67
N MET A 507 -21.00 0.84 -11.61
CA MET A 507 -20.51 -0.50 -11.38
C MET A 507 -18.99 -0.65 -11.60
N ALA A 508 -18.24 0.46 -11.68
CA ALA A 508 -16.79 0.47 -11.83
C ALA A 508 -16.04 -0.15 -10.65
N ILE A 509 -14.96 -0.88 -10.90
CA ILE A 509 -14.02 -1.34 -9.87
C ILE A 509 -12.95 -0.26 -9.68
N ALA A 510 -12.54 0.00 -8.43
CA ALA A 510 -11.41 0.87 -8.17
C ALA A 510 -10.14 0.27 -8.77
N PRO A 511 -9.33 1.09 -9.45
CA PRO A 511 -8.15 0.58 -10.11
C PRO A 511 -7.05 0.26 -9.08
N ILE A 512 -6.20 -0.70 -9.42
CA ILE A 512 -5.15 -1.19 -8.52
C ILE A 512 -3.89 -0.37 -8.71
N TYR A 513 -3.34 0.15 -7.61
CA TYR A 513 -2.08 0.89 -7.62
C TYR A 513 -0.86 -0.06 -7.67
N PRO A 514 -0.02 0.04 -8.71
CA PRO A 514 1.39 -0.39 -8.70
C PRO A 514 2.10 0.03 -7.42
N GLY A 515 2.76 -0.88 -6.68
CA GLY A 515 3.60 -0.52 -5.53
C GLY A 515 2.88 0.01 -4.28
N GLY A 516 1.54 0.10 -4.30
CA GLY A 516 0.75 0.74 -3.24
C GLY A 516 0.52 2.22 -3.54
N GLY A 517 -0.65 2.76 -3.15
CA GLY A 517 -0.99 4.16 -3.42
C GLY A 517 -0.02 5.16 -2.76
N PRO A 518 -0.17 6.48 -3.03
CA PRO A 518 0.72 7.52 -2.53
C PRO A 518 0.96 7.44 -1.01
N THR A 519 -0.08 7.20 -0.22
CA THR A 519 0.01 7.06 1.23
C THR A 519 0.94 5.91 1.66
N ASN A 520 0.80 4.73 1.05
CA ASN A 520 1.66 3.59 1.37
C ASN A 520 3.12 3.88 1.00
N SER A 521 3.35 4.55 -0.13
CA SER A 521 4.68 4.93 -0.59
C SER A 521 5.34 5.95 0.35
N ILE A 522 4.60 7.00 0.72
CA ILE A 522 5.01 8.01 1.71
C ILE A 522 5.39 7.34 3.02
N LEU A 523 4.49 6.53 3.59
CA LEU A 523 4.74 5.88 4.87
C LEU A 523 5.94 4.94 4.79
N THR A 524 6.02 4.13 3.73
CA THR A 524 7.12 3.18 3.58
C THR A 524 8.46 3.89 3.54
N VAL A 525 8.62 4.92 2.70
CA VAL A 525 9.91 5.60 2.53
C VAL A 525 10.23 6.49 3.72
N VAL A 526 9.30 7.34 4.16
CA VAL A 526 9.54 8.31 5.22
C VAL A 526 9.82 7.61 6.54
N LEU A 527 9.05 6.58 6.90
CA LEU A 527 9.29 5.84 8.15
C LEU A 527 10.60 5.06 8.07
N THR A 528 10.91 4.42 6.94
CA THR A 528 12.16 3.67 6.78
C THR A 528 13.38 4.58 6.96
N ASP A 529 13.35 5.75 6.32
CA ASP A 529 14.44 6.74 6.43
C ASP A 529 14.49 7.45 7.79
N ALA A 530 13.36 7.57 8.49
CA ALA A 530 13.30 8.16 9.81
C ALA A 530 13.88 7.22 10.88
N ILE A 531 13.50 5.94 10.83
CA ILE A 531 13.87 4.90 11.80
C ILE A 531 15.34 4.52 11.65
N GLY A 532 15.82 4.27 10.42
CA GLY A 532 17.18 3.78 10.23
C GLY A 532 17.53 3.52 8.77
N PRO A 533 18.00 4.52 8.01
CA PRO A 533 18.27 4.36 6.58
C PRO A 533 19.45 3.41 6.32
N ALA A 534 20.38 3.28 7.26
CA ALA A 534 21.49 2.31 7.20
C ALA A 534 21.01 0.84 7.30
N HIS A 535 19.75 0.63 7.66
CA HIS A 535 19.15 -0.65 7.98
C HIS A 535 17.84 -0.85 7.22
N ALA A 536 17.71 -0.21 6.05
CA ALA A 536 16.49 -0.22 5.26
C ALA A 536 16.00 -1.63 4.90
N ASP A 537 16.93 -2.58 4.66
CA ASP A 537 16.59 -3.97 4.31
C ASP A 537 15.79 -4.72 5.40
N ARG A 538 15.88 -4.28 6.66
CA ARG A 538 15.13 -4.84 7.80
C ARG A 538 14.05 -3.92 8.35
N VAL A 539 14.23 -2.61 8.21
CA VAL A 539 13.24 -1.62 8.63
C VAL A 539 12.07 -1.55 7.63
N GLU A 540 12.33 -1.67 6.33
CA GLU A 540 11.26 -1.58 5.33
C GLU A 540 10.19 -2.67 5.50
N PRO A 541 10.53 -3.97 5.70
CA PRO A 541 9.51 -4.97 5.99
C PRO A 541 8.72 -4.70 7.28
N LEU A 542 9.39 -4.21 8.34
CA LEU A 542 8.73 -3.79 9.57
C LEU A 542 7.70 -2.68 9.27
N VAL A 543 8.12 -1.67 8.50
CA VAL A 543 7.27 -0.55 8.12
C VAL A 543 6.08 -1.03 7.27
N LYS A 544 6.29 -1.91 6.28
CA LYS A 544 5.19 -2.47 5.48
C LYS A 544 4.15 -3.20 6.35
N ILE A 545 4.60 -3.99 7.32
CA ILE A 545 3.73 -4.70 8.27
C ILE A 545 2.99 -3.71 9.18
N LEU A 546 3.71 -2.70 9.71
CA LEU A 546 3.14 -1.64 10.54
C LEU A 546 2.06 -0.85 9.80
N VAL A 547 2.36 -0.41 8.57
CA VAL A 547 1.44 0.38 7.74
C VAL A 547 0.21 -0.44 7.41
N ALA A 548 0.37 -1.71 7.02
CA ALA A 548 -0.77 -2.60 6.78
C ALA A 548 -1.63 -2.77 8.05
N TYR A 549 -1.02 -2.93 9.23
CA TYR A 549 -1.74 -2.97 10.50
C TYR A 549 -2.52 -1.68 10.78
N CYS A 550 -1.91 -0.52 10.52
CA CYS A 550 -2.52 0.79 10.72
C CYS A 550 -3.70 1.07 9.78
N GLN A 551 -3.89 0.31 8.70
CA GLN A 551 -5.07 0.46 7.83
C GLN A 551 -6.40 0.19 8.55
N LYS A 552 -6.38 -0.37 9.76
CA LYS A 552 -7.56 -0.40 10.66
C LYS A 552 -8.15 0.97 10.97
N ALA A 553 -7.33 2.03 10.89
CA ALA A 553 -7.72 3.41 11.13
C ALA A 553 -8.21 4.14 9.86
N ALA A 554 -8.15 3.50 8.69
CA ALA A 554 -8.62 4.09 7.44
C ALA A 554 -10.14 4.29 7.49
N ALA A 555 -10.62 5.42 6.96
CA ALA A 555 -12.04 5.60 6.76
C ALA A 555 -12.55 4.59 5.70
N LYS A 556 -13.65 3.91 6.01
CA LYS A 556 -14.25 2.95 5.07
C LYS A 556 -14.87 3.69 3.89
N VAL A 557 -14.62 3.20 2.67
CA VAL A 557 -15.30 3.68 1.47
C VAL A 557 -16.65 2.98 1.37
N PRO A 558 -17.79 3.69 1.56
CA PRO A 558 -19.10 3.08 1.45
C PRO A 558 -19.34 2.65 -0.01
N GLU A 559 -19.68 1.38 -0.22
CA GLU A 559 -19.96 0.86 -1.56
C GLU A 559 -21.42 1.14 -1.95
N LYS A 560 -21.68 2.39 -2.35
CA LYS A 560 -22.99 2.82 -2.86
C LYS A 560 -23.01 2.67 -4.38
N ARG A 561 -23.82 1.75 -4.88
CA ARG A 561 -23.96 1.46 -6.31
C ARG A 561 -25.44 1.39 -6.71
N SER A 562 -25.72 1.72 -7.95
CA SER A 562 -27.03 1.51 -8.58
C SER A 562 -26.84 0.73 -9.89
N TRP A 563 -27.84 -0.09 -10.23
CA TRP A 563 -27.84 -0.76 -11.52
C TRP A 563 -28.03 0.26 -12.65
N GLN A 564 -27.12 0.28 -13.61
CA GLN A 564 -27.21 1.03 -14.86
C GLN A 564 -26.73 0.13 -16.02
N PRO A 565 -27.06 0.44 -17.29
CA PRO A 565 -26.50 -0.27 -18.43
C PRO A 565 -24.96 -0.28 -18.36
N PRO A 566 -24.31 -1.44 -18.47
CA PRO A 566 -22.87 -1.56 -18.25
C PRO A 566 -22.14 -0.84 -19.38
N ALA A 567 -21.03 -0.16 -19.07
CA ALA A 567 -20.07 0.20 -20.09
C ALA A 567 -19.53 -1.09 -20.72
N SER A 568 -19.37 -1.13 -22.05
CA SER A 568 -18.77 -2.29 -22.73
C SER A 568 -17.35 -2.50 -22.23
N MET A 569 -17.10 -3.58 -21.48
CA MET A 569 -15.75 -4.03 -21.17
C MET A 569 -15.30 -5.07 -22.20
N GLU A 570 -14.01 -5.08 -22.51
CA GLU A 570 -13.42 -6.12 -23.36
C GLU A 570 -13.63 -7.51 -22.71
N PRO A 571 -14.06 -8.52 -23.50
CA PRO A 571 -14.17 -9.89 -23.01
C PRO A 571 -12.81 -10.42 -22.56
N ASN A 572 -12.80 -11.34 -21.60
CA ASN A 572 -11.60 -12.08 -21.22
C ASN A 572 -10.99 -12.74 -22.47
N LEU A 573 -9.83 -12.27 -22.92
CA LEU A 573 -8.98 -13.06 -23.79
C LEU A 573 -8.65 -14.34 -23.02
N LYS A 574 -9.13 -15.48 -23.53
CA LYS A 574 -8.71 -16.80 -23.04
C LYS A 574 -7.19 -16.80 -23.05
N GLN A 575 -6.57 -16.89 -21.87
CA GLN A 575 -5.13 -17.14 -21.82
C GLN A 575 -4.88 -18.50 -22.48
N PRO A 576 -3.91 -18.61 -23.41
CA PRO A 576 -3.56 -19.88 -24.03
C PRO A 576 -3.01 -20.90 -23.03
#